data_AF-A0A916E4D5-F1
#
_entry.id   AF-A0A916E4D5-F1
#
_cell.length_a   1.000
_cell.length_b   1.000
_cell.length_c   1.000
_cell.angle_alpha   90.00
_cell.angle_beta   90.00
_cell.angle_gamma   90.00
#
_symmetry.space_group_name_H-M   'P 1'
#
loop_
_entity.id
_entity.type
_entity.pdbx_description
1 polymer ?
#
loop_
_entity_poly.entity_id
_entity_poly.type
_entity_poly.pdbx_seq_one_letter_code
_entity_poly.pdbx_strand_id
1 'polypeptide(L)'
;MSDNTEIEPINNNTNEWINWIKEAISKKYIKYYEYENFHNIKEISSGEIGKFYRANWKDSYKHLILRSFTNYDDTTVKEIVRELELHHEVDFHENFIQFYGVTTSNEENQIDRYMLVMDDADGGTLQDYLKKNFHNLTWNDKFNLAFQLANAVSYLHEEGIKIVHGDLRSNEEISKNNLREEIIQDTPLGYSNLYTECWKPEPDERPIMMQMK
;
A
#
# COMPACT_ATOMS: atom_id res chain seq x y z
N MET A 1 5.16 53.06 -12.89
CA MET A 1 6.20 52.07 -13.21
C MET A 1 6.26 51.15 -12.01
N SER A 2 5.32 50.21 -11.91
CA SER A 2 5.37 48.86 -12.49
C SER A 2 6.36 47.98 -11.72
N ASP A 3 5.83 47.17 -10.82
CA ASP A 3 6.34 45.82 -10.56
C ASP A 3 5.12 44.91 -10.41
N ASN A 4 4.61 44.50 -11.57
CA ASN A 4 3.79 43.30 -11.67
C ASN A 4 4.78 42.14 -11.66
N THR A 5 4.97 41.49 -10.52
CA THR A 5 5.51 40.14 -10.51
C THR A 5 4.43 39.22 -11.05
N GLU A 6 4.58 38.87 -12.33
CA GLU A 6 3.88 37.76 -12.97
C GLU A 6 4.08 36.52 -12.10
N ILE A 7 2.99 36.05 -11.50
CA ILE A 7 2.93 34.72 -10.89
C ILE A 7 2.96 33.75 -12.08
N GLU A 8 4.04 32.97 -12.19
CA GLU A 8 4.13 31.89 -13.17
C GLU A 8 2.92 30.95 -13.04
N PRO A 9 2.30 30.52 -14.15
CA PRO A 9 1.15 29.63 -14.08
C PRO A 9 1.60 28.28 -13.53
N ILE A 10 0.96 27.84 -12.44
CA ILE A 10 1.07 26.49 -11.91
C ILE A 10 0.73 25.51 -13.04
N ASN A 11 1.73 24.79 -13.51
CA ASN A 11 1.61 23.80 -14.57
C ASN A 11 0.81 22.60 -14.04
N ASN A 12 -0.49 22.51 -14.37
CA ASN A 12 -1.39 21.44 -13.91
C ASN A 12 -1.07 20.11 -14.62
N ASN A 13 -0.12 19.33 -14.07
CA ASN A 13 0.22 17.99 -14.55
C ASN A 13 -0.79 16.92 -14.12
N THR A 14 -1.82 17.25 -13.31
CA THR A 14 -2.95 16.34 -12.98
C THR A 14 -3.51 15.69 -14.24
N ASN A 15 -3.64 16.51 -15.29
CA ASN A 15 -4.23 16.08 -16.55
C ASN A 15 -3.37 15.02 -17.26
N GLU A 16 -2.05 15.07 -17.11
CA GLU A 16 -1.14 14.09 -17.70
C GLU A 16 -1.33 12.71 -17.08
N TRP A 17 -1.28 12.62 -15.75
CA TRP A 17 -1.42 11.34 -15.03
C TRP A 17 -2.84 10.76 -15.14
N ILE A 18 -3.87 11.61 -15.11
CA ILE A 18 -5.24 11.17 -15.38
C ILE A 18 -5.35 10.61 -16.81
N ASN A 19 -4.73 11.25 -17.79
CA ASN A 19 -4.72 10.76 -19.18
C ASN A 19 -3.98 9.42 -19.29
N TRP A 20 -2.88 9.23 -18.55
CA TRP A 20 -2.20 7.94 -18.47
C TRP A 20 -3.12 6.83 -17.98
N ILE A 21 -3.89 7.06 -16.90
CA ILE A 21 -4.86 6.07 -16.38
C ILE A 21 -5.92 5.76 -17.44
N LYS A 22 -6.46 6.79 -18.10
CA LYS A 22 -7.45 6.63 -19.18
C LYS A 22 -6.90 5.81 -20.35
N GLU A 23 -5.65 6.05 -20.73
CA GLU A 23 -4.96 5.31 -21.78
C GLU A 23 -4.72 3.85 -21.39
N ALA A 24 -4.28 3.60 -20.15
CA ALA A 24 -4.08 2.26 -19.62
C ALA A 24 -5.38 1.44 -19.58
N ILE A 25 -6.51 2.07 -19.22
CA ILE A 25 -7.84 1.46 -19.31
C ILE A 25 -8.22 1.16 -20.77
N SER A 26 -8.06 2.14 -21.66
CA SER A 26 -8.38 2.01 -23.09
C SER A 26 -7.59 0.88 -23.78
N LYS A 27 -6.30 0.77 -23.44
CA LYS A 27 -5.40 -0.30 -23.90
C LYS A 27 -5.61 -1.63 -23.19
N LYS A 28 -6.52 -1.70 -22.20
CA LYS A 28 -6.83 -2.89 -21.39
C LYS A 28 -5.66 -3.41 -20.55
N TYR A 29 -4.71 -2.55 -20.21
CA TYR A 29 -3.67 -2.86 -19.22
C TYR A 29 -4.24 -2.83 -17.81
N ILE A 30 -5.21 -1.95 -17.57
CA ILE A 30 -5.96 -1.87 -16.32
C ILE A 30 -7.41 -2.18 -16.61
N LYS A 31 -8.00 -3.08 -15.83
CA LYS A 31 -9.43 -3.38 -15.94
C LYS A 31 -10.23 -2.27 -15.26
N TYR A 32 -11.22 -1.74 -15.97
CA TYR A 32 -12.21 -0.82 -15.40
C TYR A 32 -13.43 -1.59 -14.92
N TYR A 33 -13.92 -1.25 -13.74
CA TYR A 33 -15.16 -1.75 -13.15
C TYR A 33 -16.18 -0.62 -13.15
N GLU A 34 -17.37 -0.88 -13.69
CA GLU A 34 -18.48 0.07 -13.60
C GLU A 34 -18.95 0.17 -12.15
N TYR A 35 -19.01 1.39 -11.61
CA TYR A 35 -19.28 1.62 -10.20
C TYR A 35 -20.67 1.13 -9.77
N GLU A 36 -21.64 1.18 -10.68
CA GLU A 36 -23.03 0.80 -10.47
C GLU A 36 -23.21 -0.69 -10.17
N ASN A 37 -22.21 -1.51 -10.54
CA ASN A 37 -22.22 -2.95 -10.24
C ASN A 37 -21.77 -3.26 -8.79
N PHE A 38 -21.32 -2.26 -8.02
CA PHE A 38 -21.04 -2.40 -6.60
C PHE A 38 -22.27 -2.06 -5.76
N HIS A 39 -22.59 -2.92 -4.79
CA HIS A 39 -23.70 -2.69 -3.85
C HIS A 39 -23.31 -3.06 -2.43
N ASN A 40 -24.16 -2.70 -1.47
CA ASN A 40 -23.91 -2.85 -0.04
C ASN A 40 -22.56 -2.23 0.40
N ILE A 41 -22.21 -1.08 -0.18
CA ILE A 41 -20.96 -0.38 0.07
C ILE A 41 -20.93 0.12 1.52
N LYS A 42 -19.94 -0.36 2.30
CA LYS A 42 -19.74 0.00 3.70
C LYS A 42 -18.33 0.49 3.93
N GLU A 43 -18.19 1.67 4.51
CA GLU A 43 -16.90 2.17 4.97
C GLU A 43 -16.33 1.26 6.06
N ILE A 44 -15.11 0.77 5.87
CA ILE A 44 -14.40 -0.09 6.84
C ILE A 44 -13.27 0.64 7.56
N SER A 45 -12.71 1.67 6.94
CA SER A 45 -11.62 2.47 7.50
C SER A 45 -11.54 3.83 6.81
N SER A 46 -11.13 4.83 7.58
CA SER A 46 -10.86 6.19 7.12
C SER A 46 -9.52 6.66 7.68
N GLY A 47 -8.67 7.21 6.82
CA GLY A 47 -7.42 7.85 7.19
C GLY A 47 -7.19 9.13 6.40
N GLU A 48 -6.04 9.76 6.63
CA GLU A 48 -5.68 11.03 5.98
C GLU A 48 -5.56 10.90 4.45
N ILE A 49 -4.98 9.80 3.97
CA ILE A 49 -4.76 9.48 2.54
C ILE A 49 -6.08 9.13 1.83
N GLY A 50 -7.09 8.66 2.55
CA GLY A 50 -8.26 8.10 1.91
C GLY A 50 -9.09 7.17 2.78
N LYS A 51 -10.02 6.48 2.13
CA LYS A 51 -10.98 5.59 2.78
C LYS A 51 -11.01 4.25 2.09
N PHE A 52 -11.35 3.22 2.86
CA PHE A 52 -11.58 1.88 2.36
C PHE A 52 -13.04 1.53 2.56
N TYR A 53 -13.65 0.99 1.51
CA TYR A 53 -15.03 0.52 1.52
C TYR A 53 -15.07 -0.95 1.14
N ARG A 54 -15.82 -1.76 1.88
CA ARG A 54 -16.18 -3.12 1.48
C ARG A 54 -17.47 -3.07 0.67
N ALA A 55 -17.48 -3.71 -0.49
CA ALA A 55 -18.63 -3.76 -1.37
C ALA A 55 -18.83 -5.16 -1.96
N ASN A 56 -20.07 -5.49 -2.30
CA ASN A 56 -20.39 -6.69 -3.06
C ASN A 56 -20.27 -6.37 -4.55
N TRP A 57 -19.67 -7.29 -5.32
CA TRP A 57 -19.56 -7.14 -6.77
C TRP A 57 -20.62 -7.97 -7.50
N LYS A 58 -21.57 -7.31 -8.18
CA LYS A 58 -22.71 -7.96 -8.86
C LYS A 58 -23.42 -8.95 -7.93
N ASP A 59 -24.19 -9.89 -8.46
CA ASP A 59 -24.85 -10.93 -7.65
C ASP A 59 -23.87 -12.03 -7.17
N SER A 60 -22.57 -11.74 -7.11
CA SER A 60 -21.59 -12.71 -6.61
C SER A 60 -21.51 -12.68 -5.09
N TYR A 61 -21.12 -13.81 -4.50
CA TYR A 61 -20.76 -13.90 -3.08
C TYR A 61 -19.39 -13.26 -2.78
N LYS A 62 -18.76 -12.60 -3.77
CA LYS A 62 -17.43 -12.01 -3.62
C LYS A 62 -17.54 -10.60 -3.07
N HIS A 63 -16.87 -10.38 -1.93
CA HIS A 63 -16.61 -9.05 -1.38
C HIS A 63 -15.32 -8.50 -1.97
N LEU A 64 -15.33 -7.21 -2.32
CA LEU A 64 -14.17 -6.46 -2.82
C LEU A 64 -13.98 -5.21 -1.97
N ILE A 65 -12.74 -4.73 -1.96
CA ILE A 65 -12.37 -3.47 -1.32
C ILE A 65 -12.22 -2.38 -2.38
N LEU A 66 -12.84 -1.25 -2.11
CA LEU A 66 -12.69 0.00 -2.85
C LEU A 66 -11.86 0.96 -2.02
N ARG A 67 -10.66 1.31 -2.49
CA ARG A 67 -9.82 2.34 -1.87
C ARG A 67 -10.04 3.66 -2.59
N SER A 68 -10.60 4.65 -1.89
CA SER A 68 -10.70 6.04 -2.38
C SER A 68 -9.57 6.88 -1.82
N PHE A 69 -9.27 7.99 -2.49
CA PHE A 69 -8.26 8.95 -2.07
C PHE A 69 -8.90 10.32 -1.77
N THR A 70 -8.39 10.99 -0.74
CA THR A 70 -8.72 12.39 -0.42
C THR A 70 -7.90 13.33 -1.30
N ASN A 71 -8.32 14.59 -1.43
CA ASN A 71 -7.55 15.66 -2.11
C ASN A 71 -6.97 15.27 -3.48
N TYR A 72 -7.80 15.30 -4.53
CA TYR A 72 -7.45 14.84 -5.89
C TYR A 72 -6.51 15.81 -6.65
N ASP A 73 -5.33 16.06 -6.08
CA ASP A 73 -4.26 16.88 -6.63
C ASP A 73 -3.22 16.03 -7.39
N ASP A 74 -2.21 16.70 -7.97
CA ASP A 74 -1.13 16.04 -8.72
C ASP A 74 -0.38 14.98 -7.91
N THR A 75 -0.22 15.20 -6.60
CA THR A 75 0.50 14.28 -5.71
C THR A 75 -0.28 12.99 -5.57
N THR A 76 -1.57 13.10 -5.27
CA THR A 76 -2.47 11.97 -5.08
C THR A 76 -2.63 11.14 -6.35
N VAL A 77 -2.78 11.80 -7.51
CA VAL A 77 -2.89 11.05 -8.79
C VAL A 77 -1.58 10.33 -9.11
N LYS A 78 -0.41 10.91 -8.81
CA LYS A 78 0.88 10.22 -8.96
C LYS A 78 1.00 9.02 -8.03
N GLU A 79 0.52 9.12 -6.80
CA GLU A 79 0.49 7.98 -5.87
C GLU A 79 -0.40 6.85 -6.39
N ILE A 80 -1.57 7.18 -6.95
CA ILE A 80 -2.44 6.20 -7.61
C ILE A 80 -1.71 5.50 -8.76
N VAL A 81 -1.08 6.26 -9.67
CA VAL A 81 -0.32 5.68 -10.80
C VAL A 81 0.81 4.79 -10.29
N ARG A 82 1.56 5.23 -9.28
CA ARG A 82 2.62 4.43 -8.67
C ARG A 82 2.08 3.13 -8.07
N GLU A 83 0.96 3.17 -7.35
CA GLU A 83 0.35 1.94 -6.82
C GLU A 83 -0.11 1.01 -7.94
N LEU A 84 -0.62 1.54 -9.06
CA LEU A 84 -1.02 0.75 -10.22
C LEU A 84 0.17 0.06 -10.90
N GLU A 85 1.29 0.78 -11.06
CA GLU A 85 2.52 0.24 -11.62
C GLU A 85 3.11 -0.86 -10.73
N LEU A 86 3.18 -0.63 -9.41
CA LEU A 86 3.69 -1.62 -8.46
C LEU A 86 2.87 -2.91 -8.48
N HIS A 87 1.53 -2.81 -8.51
CA HIS A 87 0.69 -4.00 -8.56
C HIS A 87 0.83 -4.79 -9.86
N HIS A 88 1.15 -4.13 -10.98
CA HIS A 88 1.43 -4.81 -12.24
C HIS A 88 2.70 -5.67 -12.17
N GLU A 89 3.72 -5.23 -11.42
CA GLU A 89 5.00 -5.94 -11.27
C GLU A 89 4.90 -7.12 -10.29
N VAL A 90 3.98 -7.08 -9.32
CA VAL A 90 3.87 -8.09 -8.23
C VAL A 90 2.68 -9.04 -8.36
N ASP A 91 1.98 -9.00 -9.49
CA ASP A 91 0.57 -9.41 -9.70
C ASP A 91 0.23 -10.89 -9.38
N PHE A 92 1.20 -11.72 -8.94
CA PHE A 92 1.02 -13.16 -8.75
C PHE A 92 1.68 -13.78 -7.51
N HIS A 93 2.10 -12.98 -6.51
CA HIS A 93 2.64 -13.56 -5.28
C HIS A 93 1.57 -13.73 -4.19
N GLU A 94 1.49 -14.91 -3.59
CA GLU A 94 0.49 -15.29 -2.56
C GLU A 94 0.50 -14.42 -1.28
N ASN A 95 1.51 -13.56 -1.11
CA ASN A 95 1.68 -12.69 0.06
C ASN A 95 1.24 -11.24 -0.21
N PHE A 96 0.79 -10.89 -1.42
CA PHE A 96 0.28 -9.56 -1.72
C PHE A 96 -1.24 -9.58 -1.90
N ILE A 97 -1.88 -8.47 -1.53
CA ILE A 97 -3.30 -8.27 -1.81
C ILE A 97 -3.46 -8.16 -3.32
N GLN A 98 -4.32 -9.02 -3.88
CA GLN A 98 -4.58 -8.99 -5.31
C GLN A 98 -5.25 -7.68 -5.70
N PHE A 99 -4.65 -7.00 -6.67
CA PHE A 99 -5.26 -5.87 -7.35
C PHE A 99 -6.06 -6.34 -8.55
N TYR A 100 -7.24 -5.76 -8.76
CA TYR A 100 -8.13 -6.15 -9.85
C TYR A 100 -8.31 -5.09 -10.92
N GLY A 101 -8.12 -3.82 -10.59
CA GLY A 101 -8.41 -2.72 -11.50
C GLY A 101 -8.90 -1.47 -10.79
N VAL A 102 -9.55 -0.59 -11.54
CA VAL A 102 -10.05 0.70 -11.03
C VAL A 102 -11.53 0.88 -11.30
N THR A 103 -12.17 1.74 -10.51
CA THR A 103 -13.54 2.25 -10.74
C THR A 103 -13.51 3.76 -10.54
N THR A 104 -14.55 4.48 -10.98
CA THR A 104 -14.71 5.91 -10.68
C THR A 104 -15.98 6.14 -9.88
N SER A 105 -15.93 6.94 -8.81
CA SER A 105 -17.14 7.38 -8.12
C SER A 105 -17.70 8.60 -8.86
N ASN A 106 -18.87 8.46 -9.49
CA ASN A 106 -19.57 9.58 -10.08
C ASN A 106 -20.29 10.38 -8.98
N GLU A 107 -19.64 11.43 -8.48
CA GLU A 107 -20.36 12.54 -7.85
C GLU A 107 -20.66 13.56 -8.95
N GLU A 108 -21.95 13.81 -9.20
CA GLU A 108 -22.41 14.70 -10.26
C GLU A 108 -21.66 16.05 -10.19
N ASN A 109 -20.97 16.39 -11.29
CA ASN A 109 -20.16 17.62 -11.51
C ASN A 109 -18.72 17.64 -10.96
N GLN A 110 -18.09 16.49 -10.72
CA GLN A 110 -16.67 16.44 -10.33
C GLN A 110 -15.79 15.63 -11.29
N ILE A 111 -14.48 15.88 -11.22
CA ILE A 111 -13.42 15.09 -11.86
C ILE A 111 -13.63 13.62 -11.48
N ASP A 112 -13.50 12.71 -12.46
CA ASP A 112 -13.50 11.26 -12.25
C ASP A 112 -12.53 10.90 -11.11
N ARG A 113 -13.06 10.64 -9.91
CA ARG A 113 -12.26 10.20 -8.77
C ARG A 113 -12.07 8.70 -8.88
N TYR A 114 -10.89 8.29 -9.33
CA TYR A 114 -10.53 6.88 -9.38
C TYR A 114 -10.41 6.30 -7.97
N MET A 115 -10.88 5.07 -7.85
CA MET A 115 -10.74 4.20 -6.71
C MET A 115 -10.06 2.91 -7.16
N LEU A 116 -9.23 2.32 -6.31
CA LEU A 116 -8.64 1.01 -6.58
C LEU A 116 -9.60 -0.10 -6.15
N VAL A 117 -9.72 -1.13 -6.98
CA VAL A 117 -10.50 -2.35 -6.72
C VAL A 117 -9.53 -3.48 -6.38
N MET A 118 -9.64 -4.03 -5.18
CA MET A 118 -8.72 -5.04 -4.65
C MET A 118 -9.43 -6.11 -3.83
N ASP A 119 -8.72 -7.20 -3.54
CA ASP A 119 -9.26 -8.27 -2.70
C ASP A 119 -9.58 -7.81 -1.28
N ASP A 120 -10.58 -8.48 -0.71
CA ASP A 120 -10.95 -8.31 0.69
C ASP A 120 -10.06 -9.20 1.57
N ALA A 121 -9.16 -8.58 2.31
CA ALA A 121 -8.37 -9.26 3.32
C ALA A 121 -9.26 -9.54 4.54
N ASP A 122 -9.80 -10.75 4.63
CA ASP A 122 -10.75 -11.20 5.67
C ASP A 122 -10.26 -10.98 7.13
N GLY A 123 -8.97 -10.74 7.34
CA GLY A 123 -8.35 -10.49 8.65
C GLY A 123 -8.11 -9.01 9.02
N GLY A 124 -8.36 -8.06 8.12
CA GLY A 124 -7.96 -6.67 8.31
C GLY A 124 -6.44 -6.48 8.23
N THR A 125 -5.91 -5.41 8.85
CA THR A 125 -4.46 -5.15 8.81
C THR A 125 -3.70 -6.09 9.73
N LEU A 126 -2.44 -6.41 9.39
CA LEU A 126 -1.55 -7.17 10.27
C LEU A 126 -1.41 -6.50 11.65
N GLN A 127 -1.40 -5.16 11.69
CA GLN A 127 -1.33 -4.42 12.95
C GLN A 127 -2.55 -4.70 13.84
N ASP A 128 -3.76 -4.66 13.28
CA ASP A 128 -4.99 -4.94 14.04
C ASP A 128 -5.06 -6.40 14.48
N TYR A 129 -4.62 -7.31 13.61
CA TYR A 129 -4.53 -8.72 13.93
C TYR A 129 -3.56 -8.97 15.10
N LEU A 130 -2.36 -8.39 15.06
CA LEU A 130 -1.37 -8.51 16.12
C LEU A 130 -1.86 -7.87 17.41
N LYS A 131 -2.41 -6.65 17.38
CA LYS A 131 -2.97 -5.99 18.58
C LYS A 131 -4.00 -6.87 19.31
N LYS A 132 -4.82 -7.62 18.58
CA LYS A 132 -5.87 -8.49 19.14
C LYS A 132 -5.34 -9.85 19.59
N ASN A 133 -4.39 -10.44 18.86
CA ASN A 133 -4.05 -11.85 18.99
C ASN A 133 -2.62 -12.12 19.49
N PHE A 134 -1.79 -11.10 19.71
CA PHE A 134 -0.35 -11.29 19.98
C PHE A 134 -0.04 -12.30 21.10
N HIS A 135 -0.84 -12.28 22.18
CA HIS A 135 -0.69 -13.18 23.32
C HIS A 135 -1.13 -14.63 23.03
N ASN A 136 -1.98 -14.84 22.03
CA ASN A 136 -2.47 -16.16 21.63
C ASN A 136 -1.60 -16.80 20.53
N LEU A 137 -0.72 -16.02 19.89
CA LEU A 137 0.19 -16.51 18.87
C LEU A 137 1.34 -17.29 19.50
N THR A 138 1.57 -18.50 19.00
CA THR A 138 2.77 -19.28 19.33
C THR A 138 3.99 -18.64 18.66
N TRP A 139 5.19 -19.02 19.12
CA TRP A 139 6.44 -18.62 18.44
C TRP A 139 6.50 -19.09 16.99
N ASN A 140 5.90 -20.24 16.68
CA ASN A 140 5.82 -20.74 15.31
C ASN A 140 4.92 -19.86 14.43
N ASP A 141 3.79 -19.37 14.97
CA ASP A 141 2.93 -18.44 14.24
C ASP A 141 3.63 -17.11 13.97
N LYS A 142 4.36 -16.58 14.97
CA LYS A 142 5.16 -15.36 14.83
C LYS A 142 6.29 -15.54 13.81
N PHE A 143 6.97 -16.69 13.83
CA PHE A 143 7.98 -17.05 12.84
C PHE A 143 7.39 -17.07 11.43
N ASN A 144 6.25 -17.73 11.23
CA ASN A 144 5.61 -17.82 9.92
C ASN A 144 5.18 -16.44 9.38
N LEU A 145 4.63 -15.57 10.23
CA LEU A 145 4.28 -14.20 9.84
C LEU A 145 5.53 -13.39 9.43
N ALA A 146 6.60 -13.48 10.23
CA ALA A 146 7.86 -12.82 9.91
C ALA A 146 8.48 -13.37 8.61
N PHE A 147 8.40 -14.68 8.40
CA PHE A 147 8.89 -15.35 7.19
C PHE A 147 8.10 -14.92 5.95
N GLN A 148 6.77 -14.82 6.02
CA GLN A 148 5.95 -14.32 4.92
C GLN A 148 6.29 -12.87 4.56
N LEU A 149 6.46 -12.00 5.56
CA LEU A 149 6.88 -10.61 5.34
C LEU A 149 8.28 -10.53 4.73
N ALA A 150 9.22 -11.32 5.24
CA ALA A 150 10.56 -11.40 4.67
C ALA A 150 10.48 -11.84 3.22
N ASN A 151 9.77 -12.93 2.91
CA ASN A 151 9.62 -13.43 1.55
C ASN A 151 9.02 -12.38 0.61
N ALA A 152 7.97 -11.66 1.04
CA ALA A 152 7.39 -10.54 0.29
C ALA A 152 8.43 -9.45 0.00
N VAL A 153 9.24 -9.05 0.98
CA VAL A 153 10.30 -8.05 0.78
C VAL A 153 11.41 -8.58 -0.14
N SER A 154 11.78 -9.87 -0.04
CA SER A 154 12.75 -10.50 -0.95
C SER A 154 12.28 -10.43 -2.38
N TYR A 155 11.03 -10.85 -2.62
CA TYR A 155 10.42 -10.84 -3.95
C TYR A 155 10.45 -9.44 -4.56
N LEU A 156 10.05 -8.43 -3.80
CA LEU A 156 10.09 -7.04 -4.24
C LEU A 156 11.53 -6.59 -4.62
N HIS A 157 12.55 -7.00 -3.85
CA HIS A 157 13.94 -6.71 -4.19
C HIS A 157 14.42 -7.46 -5.45
N GLU A 158 14.02 -8.72 -5.63
CA GLU A 158 14.38 -9.55 -6.78
C GLU A 158 13.79 -9.02 -8.09
N GLU A 159 12.55 -8.52 -8.04
CA GLU A 159 11.89 -7.85 -9.17
C GLU A 159 12.45 -6.43 -9.43
N GLY A 160 13.47 -5.99 -8.67
CA GLY A 160 14.10 -4.68 -8.84
C GLY A 160 13.22 -3.52 -8.38
N ILE A 161 12.15 -3.80 -7.65
CA ILE A 161 11.19 -2.81 -7.16
C ILE A 161 11.84 -2.06 -6.00
N LYS A 162 12.08 -0.76 -6.21
CA LYS A 162 12.66 0.09 -5.18
C LYS A 162 11.64 0.36 -4.07
N ILE A 163 11.62 -0.51 -3.06
CA ILE A 163 10.88 -0.26 -1.82
C ILE A 163 11.63 0.83 -1.05
N VAL A 164 11.12 2.05 -1.04
CA VAL A 164 11.42 2.96 0.06
C VAL A 164 10.58 2.46 1.21
N HIS A 165 11.24 2.02 2.28
CA HIS A 165 10.67 1.38 3.49
C HIS A 165 9.59 2.23 4.24
N GLY A 166 9.17 3.36 3.67
CA GLY A 166 8.33 4.38 4.29
C GLY A 166 6.88 4.00 4.56
N ASP A 167 6.37 2.89 4.01
CA ASP A 167 4.99 2.43 4.27
C ASP A 167 4.91 1.12 5.06
N LEU A 168 6.05 0.48 5.36
CA LEU A 168 6.15 -0.49 6.45
C LEU A 168 6.23 0.33 7.74
N ARG A 169 5.07 0.81 8.22
CA ARG A 169 4.94 1.77 9.32
C ARG A 169 5.54 1.25 10.64
N SER A 170 6.86 1.37 10.78
CA SER A 170 7.49 1.77 12.04
C SER A 170 7.40 3.29 12.08
N ASN A 171 6.62 3.84 13.02
CA ASN A 171 6.33 5.26 13.24
C ASN A 171 7.30 6.27 12.58
N GLU A 172 6.80 7.28 11.87
CA GLU A 172 7.63 8.38 11.33
C GLU A 172 8.45 9.14 12.39
N GLU A 173 8.08 9.07 13.67
CA GLU A 173 8.90 9.59 14.78
C GLU A 173 10.18 8.77 15.04
N ILE A 174 10.17 7.47 14.72
CA ILE A 174 11.31 6.57 14.89
C ILE A 174 12.42 6.90 13.88
N SER A 175 12.04 7.18 12.63
CA SER A 175 12.98 7.49 11.56
C SER A 175 13.63 8.88 11.72
N LYS A 176 12.89 9.88 12.22
CA LYS A 176 13.40 11.24 12.43
C LYS A 176 14.34 11.38 13.63
N ASN A 177 14.22 10.48 14.63
CA ASN A 177 15.02 10.54 15.86
C ASN A 177 15.99 9.36 16.06
N ASN A 178 16.16 8.46 15.08
CA ASN A 178 16.93 7.20 15.22
C ASN A 178 16.44 6.31 16.40
N LEU A 179 15.18 6.42 16.80
CA LEU A 179 14.64 5.68 17.95
C LEU A 179 14.21 4.28 17.50
N ARG A 180 15.11 3.29 17.56
CA ARG A 180 14.74 1.88 17.29
C ARG A 180 13.81 1.34 18.39
N GLU A 181 12.99 0.35 18.03
CA GLU A 181 12.11 -0.33 18.98
C GLU A 181 12.93 -0.99 20.11
N GLU A 182 12.42 -0.95 21.35
CA GLU A 182 13.05 -1.65 22.47
C GLU A 182 12.88 -3.17 22.31
N ILE A 183 13.93 -3.92 22.66
CA ILE A 183 13.90 -5.39 22.66
C ILE A 183 12.88 -5.85 23.71
N ILE A 184 11.83 -6.54 23.27
CA ILE A 184 10.80 -7.07 24.18
C ILE A 184 11.44 -8.14 25.08
N GLN A 185 11.16 -8.07 26.38
CA GLN A 185 11.59 -9.07 27.36
C GLN A 185 11.18 -10.48 26.91
N ASP A 186 12.09 -11.45 27.09
CA ASP A 186 11.95 -12.86 26.68
C ASP A 186 12.04 -13.13 25.16
N THR A 187 12.45 -12.15 24.35
CA THR A 187 12.81 -12.42 22.95
C THR A 187 14.04 -13.34 22.87
N PRO A 188 13.99 -14.47 22.13
CA PRO A 188 15.12 -15.36 21.96
C PRO A 188 16.36 -14.63 21.43
N LEU A 189 17.53 -14.92 21.99
CA LEU A 189 18.77 -14.20 21.67
C LEU A 189 19.14 -14.23 20.17
N GLY A 190 18.87 -15.36 19.50
CA GLY A 190 19.09 -15.46 18.05
C GLY A 190 18.23 -14.48 17.26
N TYR A 191 16.97 -14.29 17.69
CA TYR A 191 16.03 -13.36 17.08
C TYR A 191 16.43 -11.90 17.35
N SER A 192 16.81 -11.58 18.60
CA SER A 192 17.25 -10.22 18.95
C SER A 192 18.46 -9.80 18.13
N ASN A 193 19.43 -10.69 17.99
CA ASN A 193 20.63 -10.41 17.20
C ASN A 193 20.27 -10.16 15.73
N LEU A 194 19.37 -10.97 15.17
CA LEU A 194 18.98 -10.90 13.76
C LEU A 194 18.42 -9.53 13.36
N TYR A 195 17.39 -9.03 14.05
CA TYR A 195 16.81 -7.74 13.67
C TYR A 195 17.69 -6.56 14.07
N THR A 196 18.53 -6.67 15.11
CA THR A 196 19.53 -5.64 15.41
C THR A 196 20.59 -5.51 14.31
N GLU A 197 20.98 -6.61 13.67
CA GLU A 197 21.88 -6.58 12.51
C GLU A 197 21.19 -5.96 11.29
N CYS A 198 19.87 -6.16 11.13
CA CYS A 198 19.07 -5.47 10.11
C CYS A 198 18.94 -3.96 10.33
N TRP A 199 19.25 -3.45 11.53
CA TRP A 199 19.15 -2.02 11.85
C TRP A 199 20.39 -1.20 11.51
N LYS A 200 21.46 -1.82 10.99
CA LYS A 200 22.69 -1.12 10.64
C LYS A 200 22.44 0.03 9.65
N PRO A 201 23.13 1.17 9.82
CA PRO A 201 22.89 2.36 9.01
C PRO A 201 23.10 2.07 7.53
N GLU A 202 24.23 1.43 7.21
CA GLU A 202 24.62 1.10 5.85
C GLU A 202 23.86 -0.14 5.35
N PRO A 203 23.14 -0.05 4.21
CA PRO A 203 22.41 -1.19 3.64
C PRO A 203 23.30 -2.42 3.38
N ASP A 204 24.54 -2.20 2.97
CA ASP A 204 25.49 -3.28 2.61
C ASP A 204 26.01 -4.05 3.84
N GLU A 205 25.85 -3.49 5.04
CA GLU A 205 26.26 -4.16 6.29
C GLU A 205 25.15 -5.02 6.90
N ARG A 206 23.93 -4.94 6.36
CA ARG A 206 22.78 -5.71 6.82
C ARG A 206 22.87 -7.13 6.28
N PRO A 207 22.47 -8.14 7.06
CA PRO A 207 22.49 -9.53 6.63
C PRO A 207 21.56 -9.76 5.44
N ILE A 208 22.06 -10.45 4.41
CA ILE A 208 21.24 -10.91 3.27
C ILE A 208 20.38 -12.10 3.70
N MET A 209 19.16 -12.18 3.18
CA MET A 209 18.16 -13.18 3.60
C MET A 209 18.66 -14.63 3.53
N MET A 210 19.48 -14.95 2.53
CA MET A 210 20.09 -16.28 2.36
C MET A 210 21.07 -16.68 3.48
N GLN A 211 21.51 -15.75 4.33
CA GLN A 211 22.44 -16.01 5.44
C GLN A 211 21.74 -16.21 6.79
N MET A 212 20.43 -15.99 6.87
CA MET A 212 19.64 -16.17 8.08
C MET A 212 19.24 -17.66 8.19
N LYS A 213 19.94 -18.43 9.04
CA LYS A 213 19.69 -19.86 9.32
C LYS A 213 19.03 -20.08 10.66
#